data_AF-A0A354X080-F1
#
_entry.id   AF-A0A354X080-F1
#
_cell.length_a   1.000
_cell.length_b   1.000
_cell.length_c   1.000
_cell.angle_alpha   90.00
_cell.angle_beta   90.00
_cell.angle_gamma   90.00
#
_symmetry.space_group_name_H-M   'P 1'
#
loop_
_entity.id
_entity.type
_entity.pdbx_description
1 polymer ?
#
loop_
_entity_poly.entity_id
_entity_poly.type
_entity_poly.pdbx_seq_one_letter_code
_entity_poly.pdbx_strand_id
1 'polypeptide(L)'
;VYGLNKQLPNNNYTNVSPDEYYQSPELGSATFTGKNAVYRKEAYYTSAYTVDTMLIYEIGVKLPLELGEKFLTEYKKTGHGSFSDADSFRKFFPGVYVTTGFGSSTILNVSLSSLYVHYKYNDPKGSSQKTDTIRSTALQLNITPEVAQVNTVENNNEQLLAPGSAHSYIKSPAGVYTKLKFPFSDIHSRLGEGQSINLAALTLYADPEVYEDAAVKLSPPSYLLLIHKDSLQGFFEEGKMPDNRTGFLSAAFNATTYSYSFNNISALVNYYNEQNNYKAFDLEYYLIPVDVTTQTNSRTGQVEVTSVSNQMMPTAVRLDKQPENMKLEMIFSKF
;
A
#
# COMPACT_ATOMS: atom_id res chain seq x y z
N VAL A 1 -4.54 5.30 21.41
CA VAL A 1 -5.71 5.50 20.49
C VAL A 1 -6.36 6.83 20.81
N TYR A 2 -6.59 7.68 19.82
CA TYR A 2 -7.15 9.02 19.99
C TYR A 2 -8.46 9.15 19.21
N GLY A 3 -9.37 10.02 19.67
CA GLY A 3 -10.59 10.33 18.93
C GLY A 3 -10.31 11.33 17.81
N LEU A 4 -10.91 11.11 16.64
CA LEU A 4 -10.86 12.11 15.57
C LEU A 4 -11.83 13.27 15.86
N ASN A 5 -11.39 14.48 15.53
CA ASN A 5 -12.14 15.72 15.74
C ASN A 5 -12.91 16.19 14.49
N LYS A 6 -12.56 15.67 13.31
CA LYS A 6 -13.15 15.97 12.01
C LYS A 6 -12.98 14.79 11.06
N GLN A 7 -13.73 14.80 9.96
CA GLN A 7 -13.62 13.76 8.92
C GLN A 7 -12.25 13.81 8.23
N LEU A 8 -11.74 12.64 7.85
CA LEU A 8 -10.50 12.51 7.09
C LEU A 8 -10.73 12.89 5.63
N PRO A 9 -9.71 13.46 4.96
CA PRO A 9 -9.75 13.60 3.50
C PRO A 9 -9.67 12.22 2.85
N ASN A 10 -10.18 12.12 1.62
CA ASN A 10 -9.85 10.97 0.79
C ASN A 10 -8.40 11.13 0.31
N ASN A 11 -7.50 10.23 0.73
CA ASN A 11 -6.09 10.28 0.34
C ASN A 11 -5.54 8.87 0.09
N ASN A 12 -4.85 8.72 -1.04
CA ASN A 12 -4.17 7.48 -1.43
C ASN A 12 -2.70 7.42 -0.97
N TYR A 13 -2.23 8.44 -0.25
CA TYR A 13 -0.84 8.60 0.18
C TYR A 13 -0.69 8.70 1.69
N THR A 14 0.54 8.47 2.16
CA THR A 14 0.89 8.39 3.58
C THR A 14 1.36 9.69 4.21
N ASN A 15 1.35 10.79 3.45
CA ASN A 15 1.95 12.09 3.83
C ASN A 15 0.97 13.03 4.56
N VAL A 16 -0.18 12.52 5.01
CA VAL A 16 -1.11 13.33 5.82
C VAL A 16 -0.53 13.50 7.21
N SER A 17 -0.43 14.74 7.67
CA SER A 17 -0.13 14.99 9.08
C SER A 17 -1.38 14.68 9.93
N PRO A 18 -1.29 13.75 10.90
CA PRO A 18 -2.42 13.40 11.75
C PRO A 18 -2.77 14.50 12.76
N ASP A 19 -1.85 15.40 13.08
CA ASP A 19 -1.96 16.39 14.17
C ASP A 19 -3.16 17.32 14.05
N GLU A 20 -3.65 17.55 12.83
CA GLU A 20 -4.84 18.38 12.62
C GLU A 20 -6.17 17.65 12.84
N TYR A 21 -6.16 16.33 13.00
CA TYR A 21 -7.34 15.47 12.92
C TYR A 21 -7.72 14.77 14.22
N TYR A 22 -6.83 14.73 15.21
CA TYR A 22 -7.16 14.13 16.52
C TYR A 22 -7.14 15.17 17.64
N GLN A 23 -7.73 14.81 18.78
CA GLN A 23 -7.69 15.60 19.99
C GLN A 23 -7.16 14.74 21.15
N SER A 24 -6.34 15.37 22.00
CA SER A 24 -6.09 14.87 23.35
C SER A 24 -7.34 15.02 24.21
N PRO A 25 -7.54 14.18 25.25
CA PRO A 25 -6.63 13.13 25.73
C PRO A 25 -6.72 11.84 24.91
N GLU A 26 -5.78 10.93 25.16
CA GLU A 26 -5.84 9.56 24.66
C GLU A 26 -7.13 8.85 25.15
N LEU A 27 -7.81 8.13 24.26
CA LEU A 27 -8.97 7.30 24.61
C LEU A 27 -8.56 5.98 25.27
N GLY A 28 -7.43 5.40 24.86
CA GLY A 28 -6.89 4.21 25.49
C GLY A 28 -5.67 3.66 24.75
N SER A 29 -4.89 2.85 25.44
CA SER A 29 -3.68 2.18 24.93
C SER A 29 -3.68 0.71 25.28
N ALA A 30 -2.91 -0.07 24.51
CA ALA A 30 -2.59 -1.45 24.80
C ALA A 30 -1.17 -1.77 24.33
N THR A 31 -0.52 -2.71 25.00
CA THR A 31 0.77 -3.26 24.58
C THR A 31 0.55 -4.48 23.71
N PHE A 32 1.31 -4.59 22.63
CA PHE A 32 1.33 -5.78 21.76
C PHE A 32 2.78 -6.14 21.42
N THR A 33 2.98 -7.34 20.87
CA THR A 33 4.27 -7.79 20.34
C THR A 33 4.14 -8.12 18.85
N GLY A 34 5.22 -8.02 18.08
CA GLY A 34 5.18 -8.29 16.63
C GLY A 34 4.77 -9.72 16.26
N LYS A 35 5.09 -10.71 17.10
CA LYS A 35 4.62 -12.10 16.98
C LYS A 35 3.23 -12.33 17.61
N ASN A 36 2.61 -11.28 18.14
CA ASN A 36 1.41 -11.22 18.98
C ASN A 36 1.00 -12.55 19.62
N ALA A 37 1.29 -12.75 20.90
CA ALA A 37 0.90 -13.98 21.61
C ALA A 37 -0.61 -14.03 21.95
N VAL A 38 -1.34 -12.92 21.78
CA VAL A 38 -2.78 -12.83 22.03
C VAL A 38 -3.53 -13.21 20.77
N TYR A 39 -4.17 -14.35 20.80
CA TYR A 39 -5.01 -14.85 19.72
C TYR A 39 -6.24 -15.58 20.25
N ARG A 40 -7.29 -15.62 19.44
CA ARG A 40 -8.43 -16.52 19.63
C ARG A 40 -8.47 -17.56 18.53
N LYS A 41 -9.05 -18.72 18.84
CA LYS A 41 -9.32 -19.79 17.86
C LYS A 41 -10.73 -19.60 17.33
N GLU A 42 -10.89 -19.52 16.02
CA GLU A 42 -12.19 -19.47 15.37
C GLU A 42 -12.36 -20.71 14.48
N ALA A 43 -13.47 -21.41 14.67
CA ALA A 43 -13.83 -22.58 13.88
C ALA A 43 -14.60 -22.13 12.62
N TYR A 44 -14.22 -22.65 11.46
CA TYR A 44 -14.89 -22.36 10.19
C TYR A 44 -15.15 -23.66 9.42
N TYR A 45 -16.17 -23.64 8.55
CA TYR A 45 -16.48 -24.77 7.68
C TYR A 45 -15.68 -24.67 6.38
N THR A 46 -14.97 -25.74 6.03
CA THR A 46 -14.28 -25.85 4.74
C THR A 46 -15.27 -26.13 3.62
N SER A 47 -14.83 -25.99 2.37
CA SER A 47 -15.61 -26.40 1.18
C SER A 47 -15.93 -27.90 1.16
N ALA A 48 -15.22 -28.71 1.95
CA ALA A 48 -15.49 -30.13 2.15
C ALA A 48 -16.45 -30.41 3.33
N TYR A 49 -17.11 -29.38 3.88
CA TYR A 49 -18.01 -29.45 5.04
C TYR A 49 -17.37 -30.00 6.31
N THR A 50 -16.04 -29.91 6.42
CA THR A 50 -15.31 -30.21 7.65
C THR A 50 -15.12 -28.94 8.47
N VAL A 51 -15.01 -29.08 9.79
CA VAL A 51 -14.66 -27.96 10.68
C VAL A 51 -13.15 -27.88 10.78
N ASP A 52 -12.60 -26.74 10.44
CA ASP A 52 -11.20 -26.40 10.65
C ASP A 52 -11.08 -25.18 11.57
N THR A 53 -9.89 -24.91 12.10
CA THR A 53 -9.65 -23.83 13.06
C THR A 53 -8.59 -22.87 12.55
N MET A 54 -8.89 -21.57 12.56
CA MET A 54 -7.90 -20.52 12.31
C MET A 54 -7.50 -19.79 13.59
N LEU A 55 -6.27 -19.28 13.63
CA LEU A 55 -5.80 -18.37 14.68
C LEU A 55 -6.06 -16.93 14.24
N ILE A 56 -6.77 -16.18 15.08
CA ILE A 56 -7.02 -14.75 14.87
C ILE A 56 -6.23 -13.99 15.93
N TYR A 57 -5.24 -13.23 15.47
CA TYR A 57 -4.40 -12.39 16.31
C TYR A 57 -5.05 -11.03 16.49
N GLU A 58 -5.19 -10.58 17.73
CA GLU A 58 -5.97 -9.38 18.05
C GLU A 58 -5.16 -8.41 18.91
N ILE A 59 -5.32 -7.11 18.63
CA ILE A 59 -4.85 -6.04 19.50
C ILE A 59 -6.09 -5.32 20.02
N GLY A 60 -6.51 -5.70 21.23
CA GLY A 60 -7.69 -5.12 21.89
C GLY A 60 -7.32 -3.90 22.72
N VAL A 61 -7.89 -2.74 22.40
CA VAL A 61 -7.76 -1.52 23.20
C VAL A 61 -9.07 -1.24 23.90
N LYS A 62 -9.07 -1.21 25.25
CA LYS A 62 -10.24 -0.81 26.02
C LYS A 62 -10.39 0.70 25.95
N LEU A 63 -11.52 1.17 25.43
CA LEU A 63 -11.88 2.58 25.37
C LEU A 63 -12.70 3.01 26.60
N PRO A 64 -12.86 4.32 26.87
CA PRO A 64 -13.54 4.82 28.05
C PRO A 64 -15.04 4.51 28.00
N LEU A 65 -15.65 4.30 29.17
CA LEU A 65 -17.08 3.97 29.27
C LEU A 65 -17.96 5.13 28.75
N GLU A 66 -17.48 6.35 28.97
CA GLU A 66 -18.12 7.62 28.56
C GLU A 66 -18.38 7.65 27.04
N LEU A 67 -17.53 7.02 26.23
CA LEU A 67 -17.76 6.89 24.80
C LEU A 67 -18.98 6.01 24.51
N GLY A 68 -19.11 4.88 25.21
CA GLY A 68 -20.29 4.01 25.10
C GLY A 68 -21.57 4.68 25.59
N GLU A 69 -21.49 5.45 26.67
CA GLU A 69 -22.62 6.26 27.18
C GLU A 69 -23.05 7.34 26.20
N LYS A 70 -22.10 7.97 25.50
CA LYS A 70 -22.38 8.94 24.43
C LYS A 70 -23.14 8.27 23.27
N PHE A 71 -22.71 7.09 22.84
CA PHE A 71 -23.42 6.30 21.81
C PHE A 71 -24.85 5.95 22.24
N LEU A 72 -25.01 5.44 23.47
CA LEU A 72 -26.32 5.08 24.01
C LEU A 72 -27.26 6.29 24.13
N THR A 73 -26.73 7.43 24.58
CA THR A 73 -27.49 8.68 24.72
C THR A 73 -27.99 9.19 23.37
N GLU A 74 -27.13 9.17 22.35
CA GLU A 74 -27.48 9.58 21.00
C GLU A 74 -28.55 8.65 20.39
N TYR A 75 -28.38 7.34 20.52
CA TYR A 75 -29.33 6.34 20.00
C TYR A 75 -30.73 6.42 20.65
N LYS A 76 -30.81 6.88 21.91
CA LYS A 76 -32.07 7.07 22.64
C LYS A 76 -32.85 8.33 22.24
N LYS A 77 -32.26 9.24 21.45
CA LYS A 77 -32.99 10.40 20.92
C LYS A 77 -34.13 9.94 19.99
N THR A 78 -35.15 10.78 19.84
CA THR A 78 -36.22 10.55 18.87
C THR A 78 -35.65 10.33 17.47
N GLY A 79 -36.10 9.28 16.78
CA GLY A 79 -35.58 8.90 15.46
C GLY A 79 -34.13 8.38 15.47
N HIS A 80 -33.60 7.99 16.64
CA HIS A 80 -32.23 7.52 16.86
C HIS A 80 -31.12 8.57 16.62
N GLY A 81 -31.48 9.85 16.57
CA GLY A 81 -30.52 10.94 16.46
C GLY A 81 -29.59 10.75 15.27
N SER A 82 -28.29 10.91 15.50
CA SER A 82 -27.25 10.79 14.47
C SER A 82 -27.04 9.37 13.93
N PHE A 83 -27.77 8.36 14.43
CA PHE A 83 -27.75 7.00 13.89
C PHE A 83 -28.76 6.79 12.76
N SER A 84 -29.54 7.82 12.39
CA SER A 84 -30.53 7.74 11.31
C SER A 84 -29.93 7.40 9.95
N ASP A 85 -28.70 7.85 9.69
CA ASP A 85 -28.02 7.71 8.42
C ASP A 85 -26.49 7.83 8.58
N ALA A 86 -25.76 7.41 7.55
CA ALA A 86 -24.30 7.35 7.57
C ALA A 86 -23.63 8.73 7.67
N ASP A 87 -24.17 9.77 7.05
CA ASP A 87 -23.56 11.11 7.04
C ASP A 87 -23.69 11.79 8.39
N SER A 88 -24.85 11.66 9.02
CA SER A 88 -25.06 12.08 10.41
C SER A 88 -24.16 11.31 11.37
N PHE A 89 -24.03 9.99 11.18
CA PHE A 89 -23.19 9.16 12.04
C PHE A 89 -21.71 9.55 11.93
N ARG A 90 -21.20 9.81 10.73
CA ARG A 90 -19.81 10.26 10.49
C ARG A 90 -19.50 11.62 11.12
N LYS A 91 -20.50 12.47 11.37
CA LYS A 91 -20.33 13.73 12.11
C LYS A 91 -20.30 13.49 13.61
N PHE A 92 -21.13 12.58 14.10
CA PHE A 92 -21.20 12.20 15.52
C PHE A 92 -19.93 11.48 16.00
N PHE A 93 -19.43 10.56 15.19
CA PHE A 93 -18.21 9.79 15.43
C PHE A 93 -17.33 9.81 14.17
N PRO A 94 -16.44 10.81 14.02
CA PRO A 94 -15.56 10.92 12.85
C PRO A 94 -14.56 9.77 12.72
N GLY A 95 -14.28 9.06 13.83
CA GLY A 95 -13.44 7.87 13.87
C GLY A 95 -12.38 7.95 14.97
N VAL A 96 -11.33 7.14 14.82
CA VAL A 96 -10.20 7.08 15.73
C VAL A 96 -8.88 7.17 14.98
N TYR A 97 -7.89 7.78 15.61
CA TYR A 97 -6.49 7.71 15.21
C TYR A 97 -5.77 6.65 16.06
N VAL A 98 -5.23 5.63 15.40
CA VAL A 98 -4.48 4.56 16.03
C VAL A 98 -3.01 4.75 15.67
N THR A 99 -2.16 4.83 16.69
CA THR A 99 -0.72 5.03 16.54
C THR A 99 0.03 4.29 17.63
N THR A 100 1.33 4.08 17.43
CA THR A 100 2.23 3.47 18.42
C THR A 100 3.04 4.55 19.13
N GLY A 101 3.11 4.48 20.46
CA GLY A 101 3.94 5.40 21.26
C GLY A 101 5.38 4.92 21.48
N PHE A 102 5.69 3.66 21.14
CA PHE A 102 6.98 3.02 21.38
C PHE A 102 7.30 2.02 20.27
N GLY A 103 8.54 2.05 19.77
CA GLY A 103 9.02 1.21 18.68
C GLY A 103 8.69 1.76 17.30
N SER A 104 9.71 1.90 16.44
CA SER A 104 9.61 2.41 15.07
C SER A 104 9.92 1.36 13.99
N SER A 105 10.13 0.10 14.40
CA SER A 105 10.64 -0.96 13.52
C SER A 105 9.59 -1.99 13.11
N THR A 106 8.30 -1.76 13.36
CA THR A 106 7.24 -2.73 13.07
C THR A 106 6.08 -2.05 12.37
N ILE A 107 5.68 -2.60 11.23
CA ILE A 107 4.44 -2.27 10.53
C ILE A 107 3.44 -3.39 10.81
N LEU A 108 2.22 -3.01 11.19
CA LEU A 108 1.12 -3.95 11.40
C LEU A 108 0.34 -4.14 10.11
N ASN A 109 0.29 -5.38 9.62
CA ASN A 109 -0.64 -5.75 8.56
C ASN A 109 -1.99 -6.13 9.18
N VAL A 110 -2.93 -5.18 9.18
CA VAL A 110 -4.23 -5.32 9.83
C VAL A 110 -5.28 -5.76 8.80
N SER A 111 -5.85 -6.96 8.97
CA SER A 111 -6.88 -7.48 8.06
C SER A 111 -8.28 -6.91 8.33
N LEU A 112 -8.57 -6.58 9.59
CA LEU A 112 -9.85 -6.03 10.02
C LEU A 112 -9.67 -5.13 11.23
N SER A 113 -10.41 -4.04 11.27
CA SER A 113 -10.58 -3.21 12.47
C SER A 113 -12.06 -3.08 12.80
N SER A 114 -12.39 -3.23 14.08
CA SER A 114 -13.76 -3.18 14.57
C SER A 114 -13.84 -2.42 15.89
N LEU A 115 -14.86 -1.58 16.03
CA LEU A 115 -15.24 -0.95 17.29
C LEU A 115 -16.45 -1.69 17.88
N TYR A 116 -16.33 -2.13 19.13
CA TYR A 116 -17.41 -2.77 19.87
C TYR A 116 -17.89 -1.86 21.00
N VAL A 117 -19.17 -1.50 20.97
CA VAL A 117 -19.85 -0.81 22.07
C VAL A 117 -20.73 -1.81 22.80
N HIS A 118 -20.23 -2.35 23.91
CA HIS A 118 -20.96 -3.33 24.72
C HIS A 118 -22.06 -2.65 25.54
N TYR A 119 -23.26 -3.22 25.52
CA TYR A 119 -24.39 -2.72 26.31
C TYR A 119 -25.21 -3.86 26.90
N LYS A 120 -25.99 -3.52 27.93
CA LYS A 120 -26.96 -4.40 28.58
C LYS A 120 -28.36 -3.83 28.42
N TYR A 121 -29.34 -4.70 28.30
CA TYR A 121 -30.75 -4.32 28.25
C TYR A 121 -31.60 -5.32 29.01
N ASN A 122 -32.73 -4.84 29.55
CA ASN A 122 -33.76 -5.70 30.11
C ASN A 122 -34.54 -6.34 28.96
N ASP A 123 -34.66 -7.65 29.00
CA ASP A 123 -35.49 -8.47 28.10
C ASP A 123 -36.67 -9.03 28.90
N PRO A 124 -37.82 -8.34 28.90
CA PRO A 124 -38.98 -8.72 29.69
C PRO A 124 -39.53 -10.08 29.23
N LYS A 125 -39.72 -11.00 30.18
CA LYS A 125 -40.16 -12.39 29.90
C LYS A 125 -39.28 -13.14 28.89
N GLY A 126 -38.03 -12.73 28.75
CA GLY A 126 -37.07 -13.24 27.78
C GLY A 126 -36.53 -14.64 28.07
N SER A 127 -36.72 -15.14 29.30
CA SER A 127 -36.27 -16.48 29.70
C SER A 127 -37.23 -17.59 29.22
N SER A 128 -36.76 -18.83 29.22
CA SER A 128 -37.60 -20.01 28.97
C SER A 128 -38.76 -20.15 29.96
N GLN A 129 -38.61 -19.58 31.16
CA GLN A 129 -39.63 -19.55 32.22
C GLN A 129 -40.48 -18.27 32.20
N LYS A 130 -40.37 -17.43 31.16
CA LYS A 130 -41.09 -16.14 31.02
C LYS A 130 -40.84 -15.15 32.15
N THR A 131 -39.65 -15.20 32.73
CA THR A 131 -39.15 -14.21 33.69
C THR A 131 -38.27 -13.17 32.99
N ASP A 132 -38.24 -11.96 33.56
CA ASP A 132 -37.39 -10.88 33.07
C ASP A 132 -35.91 -11.25 33.20
N THR A 133 -35.11 -10.88 32.21
CA THR A 133 -33.68 -11.22 32.16
C THR A 133 -32.87 -10.03 31.67
N ILE A 134 -31.65 -9.87 32.16
CA ILE A 134 -30.69 -8.90 31.62
C ILE A 134 -29.86 -9.60 30.54
N ARG A 135 -29.93 -9.09 29.30
CA ARG A 135 -29.06 -9.54 28.21
C ARG A 135 -27.87 -8.60 28.05
N SER A 136 -26.76 -9.17 27.58
CA SER A 136 -25.56 -8.42 27.21
C SER A 136 -25.25 -8.68 25.74
N THR A 137 -24.95 -7.63 25.00
CA THR A 137 -24.54 -7.72 23.60
C THR A 137 -23.65 -6.52 23.24
N ALA A 138 -23.30 -6.37 21.95
CA ALA A 138 -22.52 -5.25 21.46
C ALA A 138 -23.09 -4.69 20.16
N LEU A 139 -23.01 -3.37 20.00
CA LEU A 139 -23.00 -2.76 18.68
C LEU A 139 -21.60 -2.94 18.10
N GLN A 140 -21.51 -3.66 16.98
CA GLN A 140 -20.26 -3.86 16.24
C GLN A 140 -20.22 -2.94 15.03
N LEU A 141 -19.17 -2.13 14.93
CA LEU A 141 -18.90 -1.27 13.79
C LEU A 141 -17.60 -1.75 13.14
N ASN A 142 -17.73 -2.33 11.95
CA ASN A 142 -16.60 -2.77 11.16
C ASN A 142 -16.17 -1.67 10.20
N ILE A 143 -14.87 -1.56 9.95
CA ILE A 143 -14.37 -0.73 8.84
C ILE A 143 -14.83 -1.38 7.52
N THR A 144 -15.38 -0.56 6.63
CA THR A 144 -15.75 -0.93 5.27
C THR A 144 -15.00 -0.05 4.27
N PRO A 145 -14.90 -0.44 2.98
CA PRO A 145 -14.21 0.37 1.97
C PRO A 145 -14.77 1.80 1.80
N GLU A 146 -16.01 2.05 2.21
CA GLU A 146 -16.66 3.37 2.14
C GLU A 146 -16.22 4.32 3.28
N VAL A 147 -15.49 3.83 4.27
CA VAL A 147 -14.92 4.63 5.36
C VAL A 147 -13.51 5.05 4.94
N ALA A 148 -13.29 6.37 4.84
CA ALA A 148 -11.97 6.90 4.51
C ALA A 148 -10.94 6.43 5.55
N GLN A 149 -9.88 5.78 5.07
CA GLN A 149 -8.75 5.35 5.86
C GLN A 149 -7.49 6.03 5.34
N VAL A 150 -6.72 6.60 6.26
CA VAL A 150 -5.43 7.23 5.95
C VAL A 150 -4.38 6.55 6.81
N ASN A 151 -3.41 5.90 6.16
CA ASN A 151 -2.27 5.28 6.84
C ASN A 151 -1.08 6.22 6.77
N THR A 152 -0.52 6.61 7.91
CA THR A 152 0.66 7.49 7.97
C THR A 152 1.90 6.66 8.24
N VAL A 153 2.91 6.78 7.37
CA VAL A 153 4.22 6.15 7.56
C VAL A 153 5.30 7.18 7.27
N GLU A 154 6.26 7.29 8.19
CA GLU A 154 7.38 8.20 8.09
C GLU A 154 8.71 7.43 8.18
N ASN A 155 9.69 7.85 7.40
CA ASN A 155 11.03 7.30 7.42
C ASN A 155 12.06 8.43 7.44
N ASN A 156 13.15 8.23 8.19
CA ASN A 156 14.36 9.00 7.96
C ASN A 156 15.13 8.39 6.77
N ASN A 157 15.19 9.14 5.66
CA ASN A 157 15.82 8.71 4.42
C ASN A 157 17.08 9.51 4.05
N GLU A 158 17.52 10.46 4.88
CA GLU A 158 18.60 11.40 4.54
C GLU A 158 19.89 10.70 4.10
N GLN A 159 20.28 9.62 4.78
CA GLN A 159 21.46 8.83 4.45
C GLN A 159 21.38 8.16 3.08
N LEU A 160 20.17 7.76 2.64
CA LEU A 160 19.95 7.12 1.34
C LEU A 160 19.98 8.13 0.19
N LEU A 161 19.81 9.42 0.49
CA LEU A 161 19.81 10.53 -0.47
C LEU A 161 21.16 11.24 -0.57
N ALA A 162 22.15 10.80 0.20
CA ALA A 162 23.48 11.40 0.19
C ALA A 162 24.12 11.35 -1.22
N PRO A 163 24.69 12.46 -1.73
CA PRO A 163 25.34 12.49 -3.02
C PRO A 163 26.64 11.66 -3.01
N GLY A 164 27.08 11.20 -4.18
CA GLY A 164 28.36 10.49 -4.35
C GLY A 164 28.33 8.98 -4.04
N SER A 165 27.17 8.41 -3.71
CA SER A 165 27.04 6.95 -3.62
C SER A 165 27.13 6.30 -5.00
N ALA A 166 27.94 5.23 -5.10
CA ALA A 166 27.97 4.32 -6.25
C ALA A 166 26.67 3.51 -6.42
N HIS A 167 25.71 3.66 -5.51
CA HIS A 167 24.46 2.92 -5.50
C HIS A 167 23.25 3.85 -5.52
N SER A 168 22.15 3.35 -6.06
CA SER A 168 20.82 3.91 -5.90
C SER A 168 20.01 3.06 -4.96
N TYR A 169 18.99 3.65 -4.36
CA TYR A 169 18.14 2.94 -3.39
C TYR A 169 16.69 3.03 -3.83
N ILE A 170 15.97 1.93 -3.64
CA ILE A 170 14.53 1.87 -3.71
C ILE A 170 14.05 1.29 -2.39
N LYS A 171 13.16 1.99 -1.70
CA LYS A 171 12.65 1.62 -0.37
C LYS A 171 11.17 1.98 -0.28
N SER A 172 10.39 1.13 0.38
CA SER A 172 8.99 1.37 0.69
C SER A 172 8.62 0.82 2.08
N PRO A 173 7.46 1.24 2.63
CA PRO A 173 6.64 2.40 2.24
C PRO A 173 7.34 3.73 2.55
N ALA A 174 6.80 4.86 2.07
CA ALA A 174 7.28 6.22 2.37
C ALA A 174 8.82 6.39 2.30
N GLY A 175 9.43 5.72 1.33
CA GLY A 175 10.88 5.59 1.23
C GLY A 175 11.45 6.47 0.12
N VAL A 176 12.43 5.92 -0.58
CA VAL A 176 13.12 6.57 -1.69
C VAL A 176 12.93 5.76 -2.95
N TYR A 177 12.93 6.42 -4.10
CA TYR A 177 12.91 5.78 -5.40
C TYR A 177 14.02 6.35 -6.28
N THR A 178 14.39 5.59 -7.30
CA THR A 178 15.48 5.98 -8.21
C THR A 178 14.92 6.79 -9.37
N LYS A 179 15.50 7.96 -9.61
CA LYS A 179 15.30 8.73 -10.84
C LYS A 179 16.28 8.23 -11.91
N LEU A 180 15.75 7.76 -13.03
CA LEU A 180 16.51 7.43 -14.22
C LEU A 180 16.46 8.58 -15.22
N LYS A 181 17.61 8.86 -15.83
CA LYS A 181 17.72 9.78 -16.96
C LYS A 181 18.06 8.96 -18.20
N PHE A 182 17.15 8.90 -19.17
CA PHE A 182 17.45 8.24 -20.44
C PHE A 182 18.17 9.22 -21.36
N PRO A 183 19.37 8.87 -21.87
CA PRO A 183 20.16 9.73 -22.76
C PRO A 183 19.60 9.67 -24.19
N PHE A 184 18.37 10.17 -24.38
CA PHE A 184 17.69 10.14 -25.67
C PHE A 184 18.45 10.89 -26.75
N SER A 185 19.11 11.99 -26.37
CA SER A 185 20.02 12.73 -27.24
C SER A 185 21.09 11.84 -27.87
N ASP A 186 21.71 10.95 -27.09
CA ASP A 186 22.74 10.03 -27.56
C ASP A 186 22.13 8.90 -28.41
N ILE A 187 20.99 8.35 -28.00
CA ILE A 187 20.26 7.33 -28.76
C ILE A 187 19.88 7.89 -30.14
N HIS A 188 19.35 9.12 -30.17
CA HIS A 188 18.97 9.81 -31.39
C HIS A 188 20.16 10.05 -32.32
N SER A 189 21.31 10.48 -31.80
CA SER A 189 22.53 10.68 -32.61
C SER A 189 23.05 9.39 -33.27
N ARG A 190 22.75 8.22 -32.68
CA ARG A 190 23.15 6.91 -33.19
C ARG A 190 22.12 6.29 -34.12
N LEU A 191 20.88 6.75 -34.06
CA LEU A 191 19.80 6.39 -34.97
C LEU A 191 19.90 7.24 -36.23
N GLY A 192 20.12 6.60 -37.38
CA GLY A 192 20.01 7.27 -38.67
C GLY A 192 18.56 7.62 -39.01
N GLU A 193 18.36 8.63 -39.87
CA GLU A 193 17.03 8.94 -40.42
C GLU A 193 16.37 7.67 -41.02
N GLY A 194 15.12 7.41 -40.62
CA GLY A 194 14.34 6.24 -41.07
C GLY A 194 14.64 4.92 -40.34
N GLN A 195 15.47 4.89 -39.30
CA GLN A 195 15.65 3.70 -38.46
C GLN A 195 14.61 3.61 -37.36
N SER A 196 14.00 2.43 -37.20
CA SER A 196 13.06 2.12 -36.11
C SER A 196 13.71 1.20 -35.07
N ILE A 197 13.43 1.44 -33.79
CA ILE A 197 13.82 0.52 -32.72
C ILE A 197 12.79 -0.60 -32.66
N ASN A 198 13.23 -1.84 -32.85
CA ASN A 198 12.37 -3.01 -32.72
C ASN A 198 12.34 -3.51 -31.27
N LEU A 199 13.50 -3.52 -30.62
CA LEU A 199 13.65 -3.95 -29.24
C LEU A 199 14.54 -2.98 -28.49
N ALA A 200 14.11 -2.58 -27.30
CA ALA A 200 14.97 -1.93 -26.32
C ALA A 200 14.76 -2.64 -24.97
N ALA A 201 15.77 -3.33 -24.46
CA ALA A 201 15.71 -4.05 -23.19
C ALA A 201 16.54 -3.33 -22.14
N LEU A 202 15.94 -3.05 -20.99
CA LEU A 202 16.63 -2.46 -19.84
C LEU A 202 16.70 -3.50 -18.72
N THR A 203 17.90 -3.81 -18.28
CA THR A 203 18.12 -4.65 -17.10
C THR A 203 18.81 -3.82 -16.02
N LEU A 204 18.27 -3.84 -14.82
CA LEU A 204 18.81 -3.17 -13.65
C LEU A 204 19.30 -4.23 -12.66
N TYR A 205 20.57 -4.18 -12.31
CA TYR A 205 21.17 -5.09 -11.34
C TYR A 205 21.10 -4.49 -9.94
N ALA A 206 20.64 -5.32 -9.01
CA ALA A 206 20.68 -5.09 -7.59
C ALA A 206 21.90 -5.80 -7.00
N ASP A 207 22.42 -5.27 -5.90
CA ASP A 207 23.45 -5.98 -5.19
C ASP A 207 22.88 -7.21 -4.49
N PRO A 208 23.58 -8.36 -4.57
CA PRO A 208 23.24 -9.50 -3.76
C PRO A 208 23.32 -9.12 -2.28
N GLU A 209 22.32 -9.55 -1.52
CA GLU A 209 22.21 -9.20 -0.11
C GLU A 209 23.41 -9.75 0.67
N VAL A 210 24.02 -8.91 1.52
CA VAL A 210 25.16 -9.30 2.40
C VAL A 210 24.71 -9.42 3.87
N TYR A 211 23.41 -9.39 4.14
CA TYR A 211 22.89 -9.42 5.51
C TYR A 211 22.84 -10.85 6.07
N GLU A 212 23.54 -11.08 7.19
CA GLU A 212 23.53 -12.38 7.88
C GLU A 212 22.32 -12.59 8.81
N ASP A 213 21.66 -11.51 9.28
CA ASP A 213 20.51 -11.62 10.18
C ASP A 213 19.17 -11.63 9.43
N ALA A 214 18.59 -12.83 9.32
CA ALA A 214 17.29 -13.05 8.70
C ALA A 214 16.13 -12.35 9.43
N ALA A 215 16.27 -12.01 10.71
CA ALA A 215 15.18 -11.44 11.52
C ALA A 215 14.86 -9.98 11.19
N VAL A 216 15.81 -9.25 10.59
CA VAL A 216 15.65 -7.83 10.19
C VAL A 216 15.75 -7.63 8.68
N LYS A 217 15.67 -8.73 7.92
CA LYS A 217 15.84 -8.75 6.47
C LYS A 217 14.66 -8.05 5.77
N LEU A 218 14.98 -7.04 4.96
CA LEU A 218 14.06 -6.45 3.99
C LEU A 218 14.28 -7.12 2.64
N SER A 219 13.21 -7.67 2.05
CA SER A 219 13.29 -8.24 0.71
C SER A 219 13.21 -7.14 -0.36
N PRO A 220 13.81 -7.38 -1.54
CA PRO A 220 13.60 -6.54 -2.71
C PRO A 220 12.11 -6.49 -3.08
N PRO A 221 11.58 -5.34 -3.54
CA PRO A 221 10.25 -5.26 -4.12
C PRO A 221 10.07 -6.30 -5.23
N SER A 222 8.92 -6.96 -5.31
CA SER A 222 8.70 -7.97 -6.36
C SER A 222 8.64 -7.35 -7.76
N TYR A 223 8.12 -6.13 -7.86
CA TYR A 223 7.99 -5.41 -9.13
C TYR A 223 8.40 -3.95 -8.98
N LEU A 224 8.93 -3.39 -10.07
CA LEU A 224 9.18 -1.97 -10.21
C LEU A 224 8.34 -1.42 -11.38
N LEU A 225 7.72 -0.26 -11.13
CA LEU A 225 7.10 0.56 -12.15
C LEU A 225 8.12 1.60 -12.64
N LEU A 226 8.44 1.54 -13.93
CA LEU A 226 9.18 2.57 -14.64
C LEU A 226 8.17 3.54 -15.25
N ILE A 227 8.06 4.76 -14.72
CA ILE A 227 7.05 5.73 -15.15
C ILE A 227 7.65 7.10 -15.45
N HIS A 228 7.19 7.73 -16.53
CA HIS A 228 7.57 9.08 -16.89
C HIS A 228 7.07 10.06 -15.84
N LYS A 229 7.88 11.09 -15.53
CA LYS A 229 7.56 12.10 -14.53
C LYS A 229 6.16 12.71 -14.70
N ASP A 230 5.78 13.04 -15.92
CA ASP A 230 4.50 13.71 -16.21
C ASP A 230 3.30 12.76 -16.16
N SER A 231 3.54 11.45 -16.23
CA SER A 231 2.48 10.42 -16.12
C SER A 231 2.26 9.92 -14.69
N LEU A 232 3.13 10.30 -13.75
CA LEU A 232 3.04 9.83 -12.36
C LEU A 232 1.83 10.41 -11.63
N GLN A 233 1.52 11.69 -11.85
CA GLN A 233 0.39 12.34 -11.20
C GLN A 233 -0.93 11.71 -11.67
N GLY A 234 -1.76 11.27 -10.73
CA GLY A 234 -3.02 10.60 -11.04
C GLY A 234 -2.88 9.12 -11.42
N PHE A 235 -1.67 8.56 -11.48
CA PHE A 235 -1.49 7.14 -11.82
C PHE A 235 -2.12 6.23 -10.77
N PHE A 236 -1.77 6.41 -9.50
CA PHE A 236 -2.27 5.57 -8.42
C PHE A 236 -3.68 5.94 -7.99
N GLU A 237 -4.03 7.23 -8.06
CA GLU A 237 -5.32 7.75 -7.62
C GLU A 237 -6.47 7.33 -8.52
N GLU A 238 -6.20 7.21 -9.82
CA GLU A 238 -7.18 6.75 -10.81
C GLU A 238 -7.05 5.24 -11.09
N GLY A 239 -6.14 4.52 -10.41
CA GLY A 239 -5.92 3.09 -10.61
C GLY A 239 -5.47 2.74 -12.04
N LYS A 240 -4.63 3.59 -12.65
CA LYS A 240 -4.15 3.40 -14.03
C LYS A 240 -3.25 2.16 -14.12
N MET A 241 -3.27 1.52 -15.29
CA MET A 241 -2.30 0.49 -15.64
C MET A 241 -1.14 1.09 -16.43
N PRO A 242 0.05 0.47 -16.38
CA PRO A 242 1.14 0.78 -17.30
C PRO A 242 0.66 0.65 -18.76
N ASP A 243 0.84 1.72 -19.53
CA ASP A 243 0.37 1.83 -20.91
C ASP A 243 1.36 1.28 -21.94
N ASN A 244 2.52 0.78 -21.48
CA ASN A 244 3.66 0.37 -22.30
C ASN A 244 4.16 1.49 -23.24
N ARG A 245 4.01 2.76 -22.85
CA ARG A 245 4.52 3.94 -23.56
C ARG A 245 5.19 4.91 -22.62
N THR A 246 4.45 5.35 -21.61
CA THR A 246 4.90 6.25 -20.55
C THR A 246 5.11 5.54 -19.23
N GLY A 247 4.50 4.36 -19.04
CA GLY A 247 4.68 3.47 -17.90
C GLY A 247 4.96 2.02 -18.32
N PHE A 248 5.92 1.38 -17.68
CA PHE A 248 6.32 -0.01 -17.90
C PHE A 248 6.45 -0.76 -16.58
N LEU A 249 5.94 -1.97 -16.52
CA LEU A 249 6.12 -2.86 -15.38
C LEU A 249 7.33 -3.76 -15.62
N SER A 250 8.18 -3.95 -14.61
CA SER A 250 9.26 -4.92 -14.68
C SER A 250 8.71 -6.35 -14.70
N ALA A 251 9.52 -7.30 -15.17
CA ALA A 251 9.37 -8.69 -14.75
C ALA A 251 9.50 -8.79 -13.22
N ALA A 252 8.98 -9.89 -12.65
CA ALA A 252 9.19 -10.19 -11.24
C ALA A 252 10.71 -10.23 -10.93
N PHE A 253 11.10 -9.69 -9.78
CA PHE A 253 12.48 -9.66 -9.33
C PHE A 253 13.13 -11.04 -9.45
N ASN A 254 14.26 -11.11 -10.15
CA ASN A 254 14.99 -12.36 -10.33
C ASN A 254 16.03 -12.52 -9.22
N ALA A 255 15.76 -13.38 -8.23
CA ALA A 255 16.66 -13.65 -7.11
C ALA A 255 17.93 -14.44 -7.50
N THR A 256 18.00 -15.03 -8.69
CA THR A 256 19.20 -15.72 -9.19
C THR A 256 20.19 -14.73 -9.78
N THR A 257 19.72 -13.80 -10.60
CA THR A 257 20.56 -12.78 -11.24
C THR A 257 20.60 -11.46 -10.48
N TYR A 258 19.81 -11.33 -9.40
CA TYR A 258 19.58 -10.10 -8.64
C TYR A 258 19.23 -8.94 -9.56
N SER A 259 18.19 -9.08 -10.37
CA SER A 259 17.87 -8.06 -11.38
C SER A 259 16.38 -7.84 -11.60
N TYR A 260 16.07 -6.64 -12.10
CA TYR A 260 14.79 -6.26 -12.68
C TYR A 260 14.95 -6.10 -14.18
N SER A 261 14.13 -6.80 -14.96
CA SER A 261 14.16 -6.75 -16.42
C SER A 261 12.93 -6.06 -16.96
N PHE A 262 13.12 -5.09 -17.84
CA PHE A 262 12.11 -4.48 -18.68
C PHE A 262 12.35 -4.94 -20.12
N ASN A 263 11.64 -6.00 -20.51
CA ASN A 263 11.96 -6.79 -21.70
C ASN A 263 11.88 -6.01 -23.01
N ASN A 264 10.89 -5.11 -23.15
CA ASN A 264 10.79 -4.26 -24.32
C ASN A 264 10.19 -2.90 -23.97
N ILE A 265 11.03 -1.87 -24.00
CA ILE A 265 10.67 -0.47 -23.89
C ILE A 265 10.85 0.27 -25.22
N SER A 266 10.93 -0.41 -26.37
CA SER A 266 11.10 0.25 -27.67
C SER A 266 9.94 1.21 -27.99
N ALA A 267 8.73 0.90 -27.51
CA ALA A 267 7.56 1.78 -27.61
C ALA A 267 7.77 3.14 -26.94
N LEU A 268 8.55 3.21 -25.85
CA LEU A 268 8.99 4.46 -25.23
C LEU A 268 9.77 5.30 -26.23
N VAL A 269 10.77 4.68 -26.87
CA VAL A 269 11.68 5.37 -27.80
C VAL A 269 10.98 5.83 -29.06
N ASN A 270 10.13 4.98 -29.63
CA ASN A 270 9.38 5.35 -30.82
C ASN A 270 8.36 6.46 -30.50
N TYR A 271 7.62 6.36 -29.39
CA TYR A 271 6.64 7.37 -28.98
C TYR A 271 7.24 8.76 -28.83
N TYR A 272 8.35 8.89 -28.10
CA TYR A 272 8.94 10.20 -27.87
C TYR A 272 9.74 10.76 -29.05
N ASN A 273 10.26 9.90 -29.95
CA ASN A 273 10.85 10.34 -31.21
C ASN A 273 9.80 11.03 -32.11
N GLU A 274 8.61 10.44 -32.22
CA GLU A 274 7.49 11.02 -32.98
C GLU A 274 6.99 12.33 -32.36
N GLN A 275 6.78 12.36 -31.03
CA GLN A 275 6.24 13.53 -30.34
C GLN A 275 7.15 14.76 -30.40
N ASN A 276 8.47 14.57 -30.43
CA ASN A 276 9.45 15.67 -30.37
C ASN A 276 10.00 16.07 -31.74
N ASN A 277 9.37 15.66 -32.84
CA ASN A 277 9.87 15.87 -34.20
C ASN A 277 11.37 15.50 -34.33
N TYR A 278 11.78 14.39 -33.71
CA TYR A 278 13.17 13.92 -33.75
C TYR A 278 14.20 14.92 -33.19
N LYS A 279 13.80 15.84 -32.29
CA LYS A 279 14.76 16.69 -31.57
C LYS A 279 15.33 15.95 -30.36
N ALA A 280 16.59 16.26 -30.02
CA ALA A 280 17.24 15.72 -28.82
C ALA A 280 16.67 16.35 -27.53
N PHE A 281 16.24 15.50 -26.60
CA PHE A 281 15.86 15.85 -25.23
C PHE A 281 16.18 14.64 -24.35
N ASP A 282 16.25 14.82 -23.03
CA ASP A 282 16.45 13.72 -22.10
C ASP A 282 15.15 13.47 -21.34
N LEU A 283 14.82 12.19 -21.14
CA LEU A 283 13.62 11.79 -20.41
C LEU A 283 13.95 11.48 -18.96
N GLU A 284 13.12 12.03 -18.06
CA GLU A 284 13.14 11.71 -16.64
C GLU A 284 12.07 10.65 -16.32
N TYR A 285 12.54 9.53 -15.80
CA TYR A 285 11.70 8.42 -15.36
C TYR A 285 11.93 8.13 -13.88
N TYR A 286 10.92 7.61 -13.20
CA TYR A 286 11.01 7.13 -11.82
C TYR A 286 10.84 5.61 -11.79
N LEU A 287 11.65 4.95 -10.96
CA LEU A 287 11.54 3.54 -10.62
C LEU A 287 10.87 3.40 -9.25
N ILE A 288 9.58 3.10 -9.26
CA ILE A 288 8.74 3.06 -8.06
C ILE A 288 8.43 1.60 -7.70
N PRO A 289 8.62 1.18 -6.44
CA PRO A 289 8.21 -0.15 -6.00
C PRO A 289 6.68 -0.24 -5.95
N VAL A 290 6.12 -1.31 -6.51
CA VAL A 290 4.67 -1.48 -6.63
C VAL A 290 4.22 -2.89 -6.24
N ASP A 291 3.03 -2.96 -5.64
CA ASP A 291 2.28 -4.19 -5.44
C ASP A 291 1.45 -4.47 -6.71
N VAL A 292 1.46 -5.72 -7.18
CA VAL A 292 0.79 -6.14 -8.41
C VAL A 292 -0.20 -7.26 -8.09
N THR A 293 -1.47 -7.06 -8.44
CA THR A 293 -2.49 -8.11 -8.35
C THR A 293 -2.68 -8.77 -9.70
N THR A 294 -2.58 -10.10 -9.74
CA THR A 294 -2.80 -10.88 -10.94
C THR A 294 -4.04 -11.77 -10.82
N GLN A 295 -4.66 -12.05 -11.96
CA GLN A 295 -5.69 -13.07 -12.08
C GLN A 295 -5.26 -14.10 -13.10
N THR A 296 -5.40 -15.38 -12.73
CA THR A 296 -5.15 -16.49 -13.63
C THR A 296 -6.46 -16.88 -14.30
N ASN A 297 -6.50 -16.77 -15.62
CA ASN A 297 -7.61 -17.27 -16.42
C ASN A 297 -7.67 -18.80 -16.29
N SER A 298 -8.74 -19.31 -15.69
CA SER A 298 -8.89 -20.74 -15.40
C SER A 298 -8.98 -21.63 -16.65
N ARG A 299 -9.26 -21.06 -17.83
CA ARG A 299 -9.37 -21.80 -19.10
C ARG A 299 -8.07 -21.86 -19.88
N THR A 300 -7.32 -20.76 -19.91
CA THR A 300 -6.07 -20.66 -20.70
C THR A 300 -4.81 -20.81 -19.85
N GLY A 301 -4.93 -20.72 -18.53
CA GLY A 301 -3.79 -20.65 -17.61
C GLY A 301 -3.00 -19.35 -17.69
N GLN A 302 -3.45 -18.38 -18.49
CA GLN A 302 -2.78 -17.09 -18.64
C GLN A 302 -2.96 -16.25 -17.38
N VAL A 303 -1.87 -15.64 -16.93
CA VAL A 303 -1.84 -14.72 -15.79
C VAL A 303 -1.88 -13.30 -16.33
N GLU A 304 -2.92 -12.56 -15.96
CA GLU A 304 -3.11 -11.16 -16.35
C GLU A 304 -2.97 -10.24 -15.14
N VAL A 305 -2.31 -9.11 -15.32
CA VAL A 305 -2.23 -8.06 -14.29
C VAL A 305 -3.56 -7.31 -14.26
N THR A 306 -4.13 -7.17 -13.07
CA THR A 306 -5.45 -6.56 -12.84
C THR A 306 -5.40 -5.33 -11.96
N SER A 307 -4.32 -5.13 -11.20
CA SER A 307 -4.05 -3.87 -10.51
C SER A 307 -2.58 -3.66 -10.24
N VAL A 308 -2.19 -2.37 -10.19
CA VAL A 308 -0.88 -1.89 -9.77
C VAL A 308 -1.12 -0.81 -8.72
N SER A 309 -0.56 -0.99 -7.53
CA SER A 309 -0.71 -0.04 -6.41
C SER A 309 0.63 0.26 -5.75
N ASN A 310 0.70 1.33 -4.95
CA ASN A 310 1.89 1.64 -4.17
C ASN A 310 2.28 0.47 -3.25
N GLN A 311 3.58 0.16 -3.18
CA GLN A 311 4.11 -0.83 -2.24
C GLN A 311 3.98 -0.32 -0.80
N MET A 312 3.11 -0.94 -0.01
CA MET A 312 2.87 -0.54 1.39
C MET A 312 3.62 -1.40 2.41
N MET A 313 4.13 -2.55 2.00
CA MET A 313 4.94 -3.43 2.85
C MET A 313 6.43 -3.04 2.82
N PRO A 314 7.17 -3.18 3.95
CA PRO A 314 8.59 -2.92 3.98
C PRO A 314 9.37 -3.72 2.94
N THR A 315 9.94 -3.03 1.97
CA THR A 315 10.87 -3.61 0.99
C THR A 315 12.00 -2.63 0.73
N ALA A 316 13.17 -3.16 0.41
CA ALA A 316 14.33 -2.34 0.09
C ALA A 316 15.22 -3.07 -0.90
N VAL A 317 15.80 -2.31 -1.83
CA VAL A 317 16.80 -2.81 -2.75
C VAL A 317 17.84 -1.73 -3.03
N ARG A 318 19.09 -2.16 -3.12
CA ARG A 318 20.23 -1.34 -3.51
C ARG A 318 20.60 -1.70 -4.95
N LEU A 319 20.50 -0.71 -5.84
CA LEU A 319 20.85 -0.84 -7.25
C LEU A 319 22.27 -0.34 -7.49
N ASP A 320 23.01 -1.06 -8.33
CA ASP A 320 24.33 -0.63 -8.76
C ASP A 320 24.22 0.47 -9.83
N LYS A 321 24.87 1.62 -9.62
CA LYS A 321 24.90 2.75 -10.58
C LYS A 321 26.09 2.69 -11.53
N GLN A 322 26.98 1.70 -11.41
CA GLN A 322 28.14 1.62 -12.27
C GLN A 322 27.70 1.50 -13.76
N PRO A 323 28.32 2.26 -14.69
CA PRO A 323 27.91 2.29 -16.09
C PRO A 323 27.83 0.92 -16.77
N GLU A 324 28.67 -0.03 -16.35
CA GLU A 324 28.66 -1.41 -16.85
C GLU A 324 27.39 -2.19 -16.51
N ASN A 325 26.69 -1.80 -15.43
CA ASN A 325 25.53 -2.50 -14.88
C ASN A 325 24.20 -1.73 -15.12
N MET A 326 24.26 -0.54 -15.75
CA MET A 326 23.10 0.21 -16.21
C MET A 326 23.10 0.31 -17.75
N LYS A 327 22.84 -0.81 -18.43
CA LYS A 327 22.86 -0.90 -19.89
C LYS A 327 21.46 -0.99 -20.50
N LEU A 328 21.27 -0.25 -21.59
CA LEU A 328 20.12 -0.36 -22.47
C LEU A 328 20.56 -1.10 -23.74
N GLU A 329 20.06 -2.32 -23.92
CA GLU A 329 20.32 -3.12 -25.12
C GLU A 329 19.29 -2.76 -26.18
N MET A 330 19.72 -2.45 -27.41
CA MET A 330 18.83 -2.02 -28.47
C MET A 330 19.09 -2.79 -29.78
N ILE A 331 18.00 -3.17 -30.45
CA ILE A 331 18.01 -3.78 -31.78
C ILE A 331 17.24 -2.89 -32.74
N PHE A 332 17.90 -2.51 -33.83
CA PHE A 332 17.38 -1.59 -34.84
C PHE A 332 17.21 -2.30 -36.18
N SER A 333 16.24 -1.86 -36.97
CA SER A 333 16.15 -2.19 -38.39
C SER A 333 16.14 -0.93 -39.23
N LYS A 334 16.65 -1.06 -40.45
CA LYS A 334 16.51 -0.07 -41.51
C LYS A 334 15.62 -0.67 -42.59
N PHE A 335 14.54 0.01 -42.93
CA PHE A 335 13.67 -0.34 -44.04
C PHE A 335 14.04 0.44 -45.30
#